data_AF-A0A2I3TE59-F1
#
_entry.id   AF-A0A2I3TE59-F1
#
_cell.length_a   1.000
_cell.length_b   1.000
_cell.length_c   1.000
_cell.angle_alpha   90.00
_cell.angle_beta   90.00
_cell.angle_gamma   90.00
#
_symmetry.space_group_name_H-M   'P 1'
#
loop_
_entity.id
_entity.type
_entity.pdbx_description
1 polymer ?
#
loop_
_entity_poly.entity_id
_entity_poly.type
_entity_poly.pdbx_seq_one_letter_code
_entity_poly.pdbx_strand_id
1 'polypeptide(L)'
;MKPQRNTADLLPKLKSMALADRAVFEKGMKAFVSYVQAYAKHECNLIFRLKDLDFASLAQGFALLRMPKMPELRGKQFPDFVPVDVNTDTIPFKDKIREKQRQKLLEQQRREKTENEGRRKFIKNKAWSKQKAKKEKKKKMNEKRKREEGSDIEDEDMEELLNDTRLLKKLKKGKITEEEFEKGLLTTGKRTIKTVDLGISDLEDDC
;
A
#
# COMPACT_ATOMS: atom_id res chain seq x y z
N MET A 1 -25.59 23.25 13.58
CA MET A 1 -26.90 22.77 13.09
C MET A 1 -27.54 21.92 14.16
N LYS A 2 -28.84 22.10 14.46
CA LYS A 2 -29.54 21.24 15.44
C LYS A 2 -29.83 19.89 14.78
N PRO A 3 -29.42 18.74 15.36
CA PRO A 3 -29.73 17.44 14.79
C PRO A 3 -31.25 17.24 14.73
N GLN A 4 -31.74 16.60 13.67
CA GLN A 4 -33.16 16.28 13.55
C GLN A 4 -33.56 15.34 14.70
N ARG A 5 -34.62 15.70 15.43
CA ARG A 5 -35.00 15.07 16.70
C ARG A 5 -35.68 13.71 16.56
N ASN A 6 -36.15 13.36 15.36
CA ASN A 6 -36.88 12.12 15.08
C ASN A 6 -36.18 11.32 13.98
N THR A 7 -35.03 10.74 14.30
CA THR A 7 -34.39 9.72 13.44
C THR A 7 -34.76 8.35 13.98
N ALA A 8 -35.42 7.51 13.16
CA ALA A 8 -35.67 6.13 13.53
C ALA A 8 -34.32 5.40 13.73
N ASP A 9 -34.15 4.71 14.85
CA ASP A 9 -32.96 3.91 15.07
C ASP A 9 -33.01 2.63 14.20
N LEU A 10 -32.26 2.66 13.10
CA LEU A 10 -32.16 1.54 12.16
C LEU A 10 -31.04 0.57 12.50
N LEU A 11 -30.13 0.93 13.42
CA LEU A 11 -29.01 0.08 13.82
C LEU A 11 -29.43 -1.31 14.32
N PRO A 12 -30.42 -1.46 15.23
CA PRO A 12 -30.82 -2.79 15.69
C PRO A 12 -31.41 -3.64 14.55
N LYS A 13 -32.16 -3.01 13.64
CA LYS A 13 -32.74 -3.69 12.47
C LYS A 13 -31.64 -4.15 11.51
N LEU A 14 -30.65 -3.30 11.21
CA LEU A 14 -29.52 -3.68 10.37
C LEU A 14 -28.68 -4.80 10.99
N LYS A 15 -28.42 -4.74 12.31
CA LYS A 15 -27.72 -5.81 13.04
C LYS A 15 -28.49 -7.13 12.98
N SER A 16 -29.82 -7.10 13.12
CA SER A 16 -30.65 -8.31 12.97
C SER A 16 -30.59 -8.91 11.56
N MET A 17 -30.51 -8.06 10.53
CA MET A 17 -30.35 -8.52 9.14
C MET A 17 -28.99 -9.18 8.92
N ALA A 18 -27.92 -8.63 9.51
CA ALA A 18 -26.58 -9.22 9.46
C ALA A 18 -26.48 -10.54 10.24
N LEU A 19 -27.25 -10.70 11.32
CA LEU A 19 -27.36 -11.96 12.07
C LEU A 19 -28.17 -13.03 11.32
N ALA A 20 -29.18 -12.63 10.55
CA ALA A 20 -30.02 -13.54 9.79
C ALA A 20 -29.36 -14.06 8.51
N ASP A 21 -28.51 -13.24 7.87
CA ASP A 21 -27.84 -13.60 6.63
C ASP A 21 -26.36 -13.23 6.61
N ARG A 22 -25.52 -14.25 6.47
CA ARG A 22 -24.06 -14.10 6.33
C ARG A 22 -23.66 -13.21 5.15
N ALA A 23 -24.43 -13.19 4.06
CA ALA A 23 -24.08 -12.36 2.91
C ALA A 23 -24.13 -10.86 3.22
N VAL A 24 -25.10 -10.44 4.03
CA VAL A 24 -25.22 -9.05 4.51
C VAL A 24 -24.03 -8.71 5.41
N PHE A 25 -23.72 -9.60 6.36
CA PHE A 25 -22.57 -9.44 7.24
C PHE A 25 -21.24 -9.30 6.48
N GLU A 26 -20.96 -10.19 5.53
CA GLU A 26 -19.71 -10.15 4.75
C GLU A 26 -19.63 -8.91 3.85
N LYS A 27 -20.75 -8.49 3.27
CA LYS A 27 -20.81 -7.25 2.49
C LYS A 27 -20.55 -6.02 3.36
N GLY A 28 -21.13 -5.96 4.56
CA GLY A 28 -20.86 -4.88 5.52
C GLY A 28 -19.38 -4.81 5.89
N MET A 29 -18.78 -5.96 6.20
CA MET A 29 -17.34 -6.06 6.51
C MET A 29 -16.48 -5.58 5.33
N LYS A 30 -16.80 -6.04 4.11
CA LYS A 30 -16.07 -5.64 2.88
C LYS A 30 -16.21 -4.15 2.60
N ALA A 31 -17.42 -3.60 2.77
CA ALA A 31 -17.69 -2.17 2.56
C ALA A 31 -16.85 -1.32 3.53
N PHE A 32 -16.85 -1.66 4.82
CA PHE A 32 -16.04 -0.97 5.82
C PHE A 32 -14.55 -1.00 5.46
N VAL A 33 -14.00 -2.18 5.12
CA VAL A 33 -12.58 -2.30 4.77
C VAL A 33 -12.26 -1.48 3.51
N SER A 34 -13.13 -1.52 2.49
CA SER A 34 -12.94 -0.75 1.26
C SER A 34 -12.96 0.76 1.50
N TYR A 35 -13.83 1.24 2.40
CA TYR A 35 -13.90 2.65 2.78
C TYR A 35 -12.61 3.09 3.48
N VAL A 36 -12.14 2.33 4.47
CA VAL A 36 -10.90 2.66 5.20
C VAL A 36 -9.69 2.62 4.26
N GLN A 37 -9.64 1.65 3.34
CA GLN A 37 -8.57 1.58 2.34
C GLN A 37 -8.61 2.74 1.34
N ALA A 38 -9.81 3.16 0.92
CA ALA A 38 -9.95 4.34 0.07
C ALA A 38 -9.47 5.60 0.80
N TYR A 39 -9.84 5.76 2.07
CA TYR A 39 -9.37 6.85 2.92
C TYR A 39 -7.85 6.84 3.10
N ALA A 40 -7.25 5.65 3.20
CA ALA A 40 -5.81 5.47 3.36
C ALA A 40 -5.00 5.77 2.08
N LYS A 41 -5.57 5.47 0.91
CA LYS A 41 -4.89 5.62 -0.39
C LYS A 41 -5.12 6.97 -1.05
N HIS A 42 -5.98 7.80 -0.46
CA HIS A 42 -6.31 9.10 -1.03
C HIS A 42 -5.08 10.02 -1.06
N GLU A 43 -4.90 10.79 -2.13
CA GLU A 43 -3.71 11.63 -2.32
C GLU A 43 -3.63 12.78 -1.30
N CYS A 44 -4.79 13.30 -0.88
CA CYS A 44 -4.91 14.34 0.16
C CYS A 44 -4.73 13.82 1.61
N ASN A 45 -3.56 13.25 1.92
CA ASN A 45 -3.22 12.76 3.25
C ASN A 45 -3.26 13.84 4.36
N LEU A 46 -3.14 15.12 3.99
CA LEU A 46 -3.21 16.24 4.94
C LEU A 46 -4.62 16.45 5.50
N ILE A 47 -5.64 16.21 4.67
CA ILE A 47 -7.06 16.39 5.03
C ILE A 47 -7.62 15.06 5.55
N PHE A 48 -7.31 13.96 4.88
CA PHE A 48 -7.78 12.63 5.24
C PHE A 48 -6.75 11.89 6.11
N ARG A 49 -6.71 12.24 7.40
CA ARG A 49 -5.80 11.61 8.36
C ARG A 49 -6.42 10.38 9.01
N LEU A 50 -5.90 9.19 8.70
CA LEU A 50 -6.34 7.91 9.31
C LEU A 50 -6.23 7.85 10.84
N LYS A 51 -5.45 8.75 11.44
CA LYS A 51 -5.31 8.86 12.89
C LYS A 51 -6.53 9.49 13.54
N ASP A 52 -7.19 10.40 12.82
CA ASP A 52 -8.34 11.16 13.33
C ASP A 52 -9.67 10.53 12.94
N LEU A 53 -9.64 9.51 12.08
CA LEU A 53 -10.82 8.77 11.69
C LEU A 53 -11.34 7.95 12.87
N ASP A 54 -12.56 8.23 13.32
CA ASP A 54 -13.24 7.43 14.33
C ASP A 54 -13.76 6.12 13.73
N PHE A 55 -12.99 5.06 13.92
CA PHE A 55 -13.34 3.72 13.47
C PHE A 55 -14.54 3.13 14.21
N ALA A 56 -14.82 3.53 15.45
CA ALA A 56 -15.91 2.98 16.24
C ALA A 56 -17.26 3.48 15.70
N SER A 57 -17.41 4.80 15.54
CA SER A 57 -18.60 5.39 14.93
C SER A 57 -18.81 4.93 13.49
N LEU A 58 -17.72 4.81 12.73
CA LEU A 58 -17.78 4.29 11.37
C LEU A 58 -18.29 2.84 11.35
N ALA A 59 -17.77 1.98 12.22
CA ALA A 59 -18.20 0.58 12.33
C ALA A 59 -19.67 0.47 12.75
N GLN A 60 -20.15 1.37 13.62
CA GLN A 60 -21.56 1.48 13.95
C GLN A 60 -22.41 1.90 12.74
N GLY A 61 -21.95 2.86 11.94
CA GLY A 61 -22.63 3.27 10.70
C GLY A 61 -22.78 2.16 9.66
N PHE A 62 -21.81 1.24 9.58
CA PHE A 62 -21.89 0.03 8.76
C PHE A 62 -22.63 -1.13 9.44
N ALA A 63 -23.17 -0.94 10.64
CA ALA A 63 -23.86 -1.94 11.46
C ALA A 63 -23.05 -3.24 11.64
N LEU A 64 -21.73 -3.12 11.84
CA LEU A 64 -20.86 -4.28 12.02
C LEU A 64 -21.15 -4.98 13.35
N LEU A 65 -21.18 -6.32 13.32
CA LEU A 65 -21.27 -7.15 14.52
C LEU A 65 -19.92 -7.26 15.24
N ARG A 66 -18.83 -7.24 14.45
CA ARG A 66 -17.45 -7.40 14.91
C ARG A 66 -16.50 -6.57 14.05
N MET A 67 -15.44 -6.06 14.67
CA MET A 67 -14.37 -5.36 13.95
C MET A 67 -13.57 -6.30 13.03
N PRO A 68 -13.30 -5.90 11.78
CA PRO A 68 -12.44 -6.65 10.87
C PRO A 68 -10.98 -6.66 11.35
N LYS A 69 -10.26 -7.72 10.97
CA LYS A 69 -8.81 -7.79 11.18
C LYS A 69 -8.10 -7.23 9.95
N MET A 70 -7.57 -6.01 10.05
CA MET A 70 -6.85 -5.34 8.95
C MET A 70 -5.61 -4.58 9.49
N PRO A 71 -4.58 -4.34 8.65
CA PRO A 71 -3.34 -3.70 9.10
C PRO A 71 -3.56 -2.29 9.66
N GLU A 72 -4.56 -1.55 9.18
CA GLU A 72 -4.89 -0.18 9.59
C GLU A 72 -5.49 -0.10 11.01
N LEU A 73 -6.13 -1.18 11.46
CA LEU A 73 -6.70 -1.32 12.81
C LEU A 73 -5.74 -2.01 13.79
N ARG A 74 -4.59 -2.50 13.30
CA ARG A 74 -3.68 -3.31 14.11
C ARG A 74 -3.03 -2.44 15.19
N GLY A 75 -3.20 -2.85 16.44
CA GLY A 75 -2.63 -2.14 17.61
C GLY A 75 -3.49 -0.98 18.14
N LYS A 76 -4.66 -0.70 17.53
CA LYS A 76 -5.64 0.25 18.07
C LYS A 76 -6.67 -0.49 18.92
N GLN A 77 -7.12 0.15 20.01
CA GLN A 77 -8.23 -0.32 20.82
C GLN A 77 -9.46 0.56 20.52
N PHE A 78 -10.65 -0.04 20.56
CA PHE A 78 -11.91 0.62 20.24
C PHE A 78 -12.87 0.46 21.43
N PRO A 79 -12.74 1.28 22.48
CA PRO A 79 -13.61 1.19 23.66
C PRO A 79 -15.07 1.53 23.33
N ASP A 80 -15.30 2.44 22.38
CA ASP A 80 -16.64 2.93 22.02
C ASP A 80 -17.41 1.98 21.08
N PHE A 81 -16.73 0.94 20.57
CA PHE A 81 -17.39 -0.08 19.77
C PHE A 81 -17.92 -1.19 20.70
N VAL A 82 -19.24 -1.34 20.76
CA VAL A 82 -19.88 -2.43 21.50
C VAL A 82 -20.05 -3.64 20.55
N PRO A 83 -19.18 -4.67 20.64
CA PRO A 83 -19.33 -5.88 19.85
C PRO A 83 -20.58 -6.64 20.30
N VAL A 84 -21.18 -7.36 19.35
CA VAL A 84 -22.26 -8.30 19.67
C VAL A 84 -21.61 -9.66 19.96
N ASP A 85 -21.87 -10.26 21.12
CA ASP A 85 -21.37 -11.57 21.56
C ASP A 85 -22.01 -12.74 20.80
N VAL A 86 -21.89 -12.73 19.47
CA VAL A 86 -22.34 -13.81 18.60
C VAL A 86 -21.13 -14.38 17.87
N ASN A 87 -21.03 -15.71 17.89
CA ASN A 87 -20.06 -16.43 17.08
C ASN A 87 -20.33 -16.17 15.60
N THR A 88 -19.56 -15.28 14.99
CA THR A 88 -19.77 -14.89 13.58
C THR A 88 -19.77 -16.10 12.65
N ASP A 89 -18.95 -17.12 12.93
CA ASP A 89 -18.75 -18.27 12.06
C ASP A 89 -19.95 -19.23 11.99
N THR A 90 -20.90 -19.12 12.93
CA THR A 90 -22.13 -19.90 12.94
C THR A 90 -23.24 -19.29 12.10
N ILE A 91 -23.10 -18.04 11.63
CA ILE A 91 -24.13 -17.37 10.82
C ILE A 91 -24.22 -18.05 9.45
N PRO A 92 -25.39 -18.62 9.09
CA PRO A 92 -25.58 -19.28 7.80
C PRO A 92 -25.86 -18.27 6.68
N PHE A 93 -25.57 -18.63 5.43
CA PHE A 93 -26.14 -17.94 4.28
C PHE A 93 -27.63 -18.26 4.15
N LYS A 94 -28.44 -17.25 3.82
CA LYS A 94 -29.86 -17.47 3.49
C LYS A 94 -30.02 -18.36 2.24
N ASP A 95 -29.08 -18.24 1.30
CA ASP A 95 -29.04 -19.03 0.07
C ASP A 95 -28.45 -20.43 0.30
N LYS A 96 -29.29 -21.46 0.18
CA LYS A 96 -28.90 -22.87 0.38
C LYS A 96 -27.76 -23.32 -0.55
N ILE A 97 -27.70 -22.81 -1.78
CA ILE A 97 -26.64 -23.16 -2.75
C ILE A 97 -25.29 -22.61 -2.28
N ARG A 98 -25.28 -21.36 -1.83
CA ARG A 98 -24.07 -20.68 -1.34
C ARG A 98 -23.58 -21.28 -0.04
N GLU A 99 -24.47 -21.70 0.85
CA GLU A 99 -24.09 -22.41 2.08
C GLU A 99 -23.45 -23.77 1.76
N LYS A 100 -24.01 -24.55 0.82
CA LYS A 100 -23.38 -25.81 0.37
C LYS A 100 -21.97 -25.58 -0.19
N GLN A 101 -21.78 -24.53 -0.99
CA GLN A 101 -20.44 -24.18 -1.51
C GLN A 101 -19.47 -23.81 -0.37
N ARG A 102 -19.93 -23.01 0.60
CA ARG A 102 -19.15 -22.65 1.78
C ARG A 102 -18.74 -23.89 2.58
N GLN A 103 -19.66 -24.80 2.84
CA GLN A 103 -19.36 -26.03 3.58
C GLN A 103 -18.33 -26.89 2.87
N LYS A 104 -18.44 -27.06 1.54
CA LYS A 104 -17.42 -27.75 0.73
C LYS A 104 -16.05 -27.08 0.83
N LEU A 105 -16.00 -25.75 0.72
CA LEU A 105 -14.75 -25.00 0.84
C LEU A 105 -14.14 -25.12 2.25
N LEU A 106 -14.97 -25.05 3.29
CA LEU A 106 -14.54 -25.18 4.68
C LEU A 106 -14.00 -26.58 4.97
N GLU A 107 -14.66 -27.61 4.44
CA GLU A 107 -14.20 -29.00 4.53
C GLU A 107 -12.87 -29.20 3.79
N GLN A 108 -12.74 -28.66 2.58
CA GLN A 108 -11.49 -28.68 1.83
C GLN A 108 -10.36 -28.00 2.62
N GLN A 109 -10.60 -26.80 3.17
CA GLN A 109 -9.62 -26.11 4.00
C GLN A 109 -9.23 -26.89 5.26
N ARG A 110 -10.17 -27.60 5.88
CA ARG A 110 -9.88 -28.48 7.03
C ARG A 110 -8.98 -29.64 6.61
N ARG A 111 -9.30 -30.32 5.51
CA ARG A 111 -8.48 -31.42 4.95
C ARG A 111 -7.07 -30.94 4.59
N GLU A 112 -6.96 -29.80 3.91
CA GLU A 112 -5.67 -29.21 3.53
C GLU A 112 -4.84 -28.79 4.75
N LYS A 113 -5.47 -28.28 5.82
CA LYS A 113 -4.77 -27.96 7.07
C LYS A 113 -4.21 -29.22 7.72
N THR A 114 -5.02 -30.28 7.84
CA THR A 114 -4.57 -31.55 8.43
C THR A 114 -3.42 -32.17 7.63
N GLU A 115 -3.50 -32.15 6.30
CA GLU A 115 -2.42 -32.65 5.43
C GLU A 115 -1.15 -31.80 5.53
N ASN A 116 -1.29 -30.47 5.50
CA ASN A 116 -0.15 -29.55 5.60
C ASN A 116 0.47 -29.49 6.99
N GLU A 117 -0.28 -29.74 8.06
CA GLU A 117 0.26 -29.87 9.42
C GLU A 117 1.24 -31.05 9.51
N GLY A 118 0.96 -32.15 8.81
CA GLY A 118 1.91 -33.25 8.64
C GLY A 118 3.17 -32.83 7.86
N ARG A 119 3.01 -32.11 6.74
CA ARG A 119 4.14 -31.65 5.89
C ARG A 119 4.99 -30.56 6.55
N ARG A 120 4.39 -29.66 7.35
CA ARG A 120 5.10 -28.58 8.06
C ARG A 120 6.03 -29.09 9.15
N LYS A 121 5.71 -30.22 9.78
CA LYS A 121 6.62 -30.90 10.72
C LYS A 121 7.87 -31.44 10.00
N PHE A 122 7.73 -31.89 8.75
CA PHE A 122 8.82 -32.48 7.97
C PHE A 122 9.84 -31.45 7.41
N ILE A 123 9.45 -30.18 7.24
CA ILE A 123 10.31 -29.13 6.67
C ILE A 123 11.31 -28.55 7.69
N LYS A 124 11.16 -28.83 8.98
CA LYS A 124 11.99 -28.23 10.05
C LYS A 124 13.45 -28.69 10.09
N ASN A 125 13.84 -29.73 9.35
CA ASN A 125 15.21 -30.26 9.35
C ASN A 125 15.90 -30.13 7.98
N LYS A 126 16.07 -28.90 7.47
CA LYS A 126 17.11 -28.66 6.46
C LYS A 126 18.37 -28.14 7.17
N ALA A 127 19.45 -28.92 7.09
CA ALA A 127 20.75 -28.55 7.64
C ALA A 127 21.15 -27.13 7.20
N TRP A 128 21.68 -26.33 8.14
CA TRP A 128 22.05 -24.92 7.99
C TRP A 128 22.82 -24.59 6.70
N SER A 129 23.70 -25.51 6.27
CA SER A 129 24.46 -25.40 5.01
C SER A 129 23.56 -25.28 3.76
N LYS A 130 22.48 -26.07 3.67
CA LYS A 130 21.54 -26.04 2.54
C LYS A 130 20.70 -24.74 2.53
N GLN A 131 20.45 -24.14 3.69
CA GLN A 131 19.80 -22.82 3.78
C GLN A 131 20.73 -21.69 3.37
N LYS A 132 22.01 -21.72 3.77
CA LYS A 132 23.02 -20.74 3.32
C LYS A 132 23.21 -20.78 1.81
N ALA A 133 23.39 -21.95 1.21
CA ALA A 133 23.53 -22.11 -0.24
C ALA A 133 22.31 -21.57 -1.00
N LYS A 134 21.09 -21.82 -0.50
CA LYS A 134 19.86 -21.28 -1.11
C LYS A 134 19.76 -19.76 -0.97
N LYS A 135 20.17 -19.19 0.17
CA LYS A 135 20.18 -17.74 0.42
C LYS A 135 21.21 -17.03 -0.46
N GLU A 136 22.39 -17.61 -0.63
CA GLU A 136 23.43 -17.15 -1.55
C GLU A 136 22.95 -17.17 -3.00
N LYS A 137 22.38 -18.29 -3.47
CA LYS A 137 21.83 -18.40 -4.83
C LYS A 137 20.74 -17.36 -5.08
N LYS A 138 19.86 -17.11 -4.10
CA LYS A 138 18.82 -16.08 -4.19
C LYS A 138 19.39 -14.66 -4.21
N LYS A 139 20.47 -14.38 -3.45
CA LYS A 139 21.18 -13.10 -3.52
C LYS A 139 21.81 -12.89 -4.90
N LYS A 140 22.56 -13.86 -5.42
CA LYS A 140 23.19 -13.78 -6.75
C LYS A 140 22.17 -13.58 -7.86
N MET A 141 21.02 -14.25 -7.79
CA MET A 141 19.93 -14.08 -8.75
C MET A 141 19.29 -12.68 -8.67
N ASN A 142 19.08 -12.16 -7.46
CA ASN A 142 18.50 -10.84 -7.26
C ASN A 142 19.47 -9.73 -7.68
N GLU A 143 20.77 -9.94 -7.47
CA GLU A 143 21.84 -9.04 -7.89
C GLU A 143 22.01 -9.05 -9.41
N LYS A 144 21.96 -10.23 -10.06
CA LYS A 144 21.92 -10.34 -11.52
C LYS A 144 20.69 -9.61 -12.10
N ARG A 145 19.52 -9.82 -11.50
CA ARG A 145 18.29 -9.17 -11.93
C ARG A 145 18.33 -7.65 -11.73
N LYS A 146 18.90 -7.16 -10.63
CA LYS A 146 19.14 -5.73 -10.42
C LYS A 146 20.14 -5.13 -11.40
N ARG A 147 21.14 -5.91 -11.83
CA ARG A 147 22.11 -5.50 -12.85
C ARG A 147 21.49 -5.46 -14.24
N GLU A 148 20.57 -6.38 -14.53
CA GLU A 148 19.81 -6.44 -15.79
C GLU A 148 18.66 -5.42 -15.83
N GLU A 149 18.00 -5.11 -14.70
CA GLU A 149 16.94 -4.08 -14.60
C GLU A 149 17.52 -2.67 -14.40
N GLY A 150 18.77 -2.55 -13.94
CA GLY A 150 19.47 -1.28 -13.72
C GLY A 150 20.35 -0.84 -14.90
N SER A 151 20.45 -1.62 -15.98
CA SER A 151 21.29 -1.30 -17.14
C SER A 151 20.65 -0.35 -18.15
N ASP A 152 19.42 0.13 -17.90
CA ASP A 152 18.69 1.07 -18.77
C ASP A 152 18.80 2.54 -18.31
N ILE A 153 19.48 2.80 -17.19
CA ILE A 153 19.94 4.14 -16.80
C ILE A 153 21.45 4.02 -16.78
N GLU A 154 22.13 4.70 -17.70
CA GLU A 154 23.60 4.70 -17.73
C GLU A 154 24.07 5.20 -16.35
N ASP A 155 24.97 4.47 -15.68
CA ASP A 155 25.49 4.86 -14.36
C ASP A 155 25.99 6.32 -14.36
N GLU A 156 26.37 6.84 -15.53
CA GLU A 156 26.77 8.23 -15.80
C GLU A 156 25.61 9.24 -15.63
N ASP A 157 24.40 8.93 -16.12
CA ASP A 157 23.19 9.76 -15.95
C ASP A 157 22.79 9.86 -14.47
N MET A 158 23.00 8.78 -13.73
CA MET A 158 22.64 8.75 -12.32
C MET A 158 23.63 9.52 -11.44
N GLU A 159 24.91 9.47 -11.80
CA GLU A 159 25.97 10.27 -11.16
C GLU A 159 25.78 11.76 -11.46
N GLU A 160 25.35 12.13 -12.68
CA GLU A 160 25.00 13.51 -13.07
C GLU A 160 23.86 14.06 -12.20
N LEU A 161 22.75 13.32 -12.10
CA LEU A 161 21.59 13.75 -11.31
C LEU A 161 21.93 13.91 -9.82
N LEU A 162 22.81 13.06 -9.28
CA LEU A 162 23.29 13.17 -7.90
C LEU A 162 24.16 14.42 -7.68
N ASN A 163 24.94 14.84 -8.67
CA ASN A 163 25.75 16.06 -8.59
C ASN A 163 24.88 17.32 -8.68
N ASP A 164 23.87 17.32 -9.55
CA ASP A 164 22.91 18.42 -9.65
C ASP A 164 22.11 18.61 -8.36
N THR A 165 21.66 17.51 -7.74
CA THR A 165 20.95 17.60 -6.45
C THR A 165 21.85 18.10 -5.31
N ARG A 166 23.17 17.87 -5.38
CA ARG A 166 24.14 18.41 -4.42
C ARG A 166 24.35 19.92 -4.62
N LEU A 167 24.45 20.38 -5.86
CA LEU A 167 24.56 21.80 -6.20
C LEU A 167 23.31 22.57 -5.76
N LEU A 168 22.11 22.03 -6.02
CA LEU A 168 20.84 22.60 -5.56
C LEU A 168 20.76 22.71 -4.04
N LYS A 169 21.24 21.70 -3.31
CA LYS A 169 21.29 21.73 -1.84
C LYS A 169 22.28 22.76 -1.30
N LYS A 170 23.35 23.06 -2.04
CA LYS A 170 24.33 24.09 -1.66
C LYS A 170 23.80 25.50 -1.95
N LEU A 171 23.09 25.69 -3.07
CA LEU A 171 22.37 26.94 -3.40
C LEU A 171 21.29 27.24 -2.36
N LYS A 172 20.43 26.26 -2.03
CA LYS A 172 19.38 26.40 -0.98
C LYS A 172 19.94 26.69 0.42
N LYS A 173 21.21 26.34 0.66
CA LYS A 173 21.92 26.63 1.91
C LYS A 173 22.75 27.92 1.85
N GLY A 174 22.68 28.67 0.73
CA GLY A 174 23.42 29.91 0.51
C GLY A 174 24.94 29.76 0.43
N LYS A 175 25.44 28.55 0.13
CA LYS A 175 26.89 28.25 0.07
C LYS A 175 27.50 28.49 -1.32
N ILE A 176 26.66 28.76 -2.31
CA ILE A 176 27.00 28.99 -3.71
C ILE A 176 26.08 30.09 -4.21
N THR A 177 26.59 30.98 -5.05
CA THR A 177 25.80 32.02 -5.73
C THR A 177 25.02 31.45 -6.93
N GLU A 178 24.01 32.16 -7.41
CA GLU A 178 23.17 31.71 -8.53
C GLU A 178 24.00 31.51 -9.81
N GLU A 179 24.95 32.39 -10.08
CA GLU A 179 25.87 32.30 -11.23
C GLU A 179 26.82 31.09 -11.17
N GLU A 180 27.29 30.73 -9.97
CA GLU A 180 28.15 29.57 -9.75
C GLU A 180 27.36 28.25 -9.86
N PHE A 181 26.08 28.27 -9.49
CA PHE A 181 25.17 27.15 -9.69
C PHE A 181 24.90 26.90 -11.18
N GLU A 182 24.61 27.96 -11.95
CA GLU A 182 24.41 27.88 -13.40
C GLU A 182 25.66 27.39 -14.13
N LYS A 183 26.84 27.93 -13.79
CA LYS A 183 28.11 27.45 -14.35
C LYS A 183 28.36 25.98 -14.03
N GLY A 184 28.07 25.53 -12.80
CA GLY A 184 28.19 24.13 -12.41
C GLY A 184 27.32 23.20 -13.26
N LEU A 185 26.06 23.57 -13.48
CA LEU A 185 25.09 22.81 -14.29
C LEU A 185 25.46 22.77 -15.78
N LEU A 186 26.01 23.87 -16.31
CA LEU A 186 26.39 23.98 -17.73
C LEU A 186 27.70 23.24 -18.07
N THR A 187 28.56 23.03 -17.08
CA THR A 187 29.84 22.31 -17.28
C THR A 187 29.68 20.79 -17.29
N THR A 188 28.66 20.24 -16.61
CA THR A 188 28.38 18.80 -16.58
C THR A 188 27.73 18.32 -17.88
N GLY A 189 26.87 19.13 -18.51
CA GLY A 189 26.17 18.79 -19.76
C GLY A 189 26.97 18.93 -21.07
N LYS A 190 28.27 19.28 -21.03
CA LYS A 190 29.06 19.62 -22.26
C LYS A 190 29.79 18.45 -22.93
N ARG A 191 29.51 17.18 -22.60
CA ARG A 191 30.19 16.04 -23.25
C ARG A 191 29.53 15.51 -24.54
N THR A 192 28.39 16.03 -24.99
CA THR A 192 27.72 15.51 -26.20
C THR A 192 26.93 16.56 -27.01
N ILE A 193 27.58 17.61 -27.55
CA ILE A 193 27.15 18.17 -28.84
C ILE A 193 28.40 18.53 -29.65
N LYS A 194 28.71 17.75 -30.69
CA LYS A 194 29.59 18.20 -31.78
C LYS A 194 28.87 19.36 -32.47
N THR A 195 29.49 20.53 -32.43
CA THR A 195 29.08 21.73 -33.16
C THR A 195 29.01 21.41 -34.65
N VAL A 196 27.79 21.47 -35.21
CA VAL A 196 27.59 21.51 -36.66
C VAL A 196 27.78 22.97 -37.07
N ASP A 197 28.82 23.19 -37.85
CA ASP A 197 29.20 24.47 -38.43
C ASP A 197 28.14 24.94 -39.44
N LEU A 198 27.51 26.08 -39.15
CA LEU A 198 26.78 26.87 -40.13
C LEU A 198 27.24 28.32 -39.93
N GLY A 199 28.30 28.66 -40.66
CA GLY A 199 28.80 30.00 -40.80
C GLY A 199 27.74 30.93 -41.39
N ILE A 200 27.56 32.07 -40.72
CA ILE A 200 27.10 33.31 -41.33
C ILE A 200 28.11 34.36 -40.89
N SER A 201 28.80 34.89 -41.90
CA SER A 201 29.79 35.95 -41.84
C SER A 201 29.19 37.27 -41.37
N ASP A 202 29.85 37.90 -40.40
CA ASP A 202 29.72 39.32 -40.10
C ASP A 202 30.09 40.18 -41.31
N LEU A 203 29.29 41.20 -41.60
CA LEU A 203 29.75 42.45 -42.20
C LEU A 203 29.09 43.62 -41.45
N GLU A 204 29.95 44.59 -41.19
CA GLU A 204 29.89 45.67 -40.22
C GLU A 204 29.06 46.89 -40.68
N ASP A 205 28.96 47.85 -39.74
CA ASP A 205 28.97 49.30 -39.91
C ASP A 205 27.68 50.15 -39.76
N ASP A 206 27.72 50.93 -38.67
CA ASP A 206 27.45 52.37 -38.53
C ASP A 206 26.12 53.00 -39.00
N CYS A 207 25.23 53.27 -38.03
CA CYS A 207 24.76 54.62 -37.62
C CYS A 207 23.64 54.53 -36.58
#